data_AF-A0A7S4REC7-F1
#
_entry.id   AF-A0A7S4REC7-F1
#
_cell.length_a   1.000
_cell.length_b   1.000
_cell.length_c   1.000
_cell.angle_alpha   90.00
_cell.angle_beta   90.00
_cell.angle_gamma   90.00
#
_symmetry.space_group_name_H-M   'P 1'
#
loop_
_entity.id
_entity.type
_entity.pdbx_description
1 polymer ?
#
loop_
_entity_poly.entity_id
_entity_poly.type
_entity_poly.pdbx_seq_one_letter_code
_entity_poly.pdbx_strand_id
1 'polypeptide(L)'
;EDEEEEEDEEDEGDEEDEAEDEGEEEPLPSATTTTTVEADGQEEPLPSWGTLDYGAGFREVAAAKAIEEYFAYHHLEGPLAAFQRDVERSGLKRMPSRASCGITRDIEEALRHFCVGAADAFWQRWEHILPREFRAGREGRSLELRLRAHFATVRARRAVEAGDEPDAEELQQDLAPFREFLSTRGSDEVAGEASLMPLFALPFMQRPHAQPQVREIFTAEWLQDLRRDVEASLRSRQPRIPLLYN
;
A
#
# COMPACT_ATOMS: atom_id res chain seq x y z
N GLU A 1 -41.07 47.28 -40.43
CA GLU A 1 -41.65 45.94 -40.54
C GLU A 1 -40.82 44.92 -39.74
N ASP A 2 -40.96 44.79 -38.42
CA ASP A 2 -41.31 45.73 -37.32
C ASP A 2 -41.06 45.01 -35.96
N GLU A 3 -40.91 45.80 -34.88
CA GLU A 3 -41.31 45.56 -33.46
C GLU A 3 -40.91 44.21 -32.76
N GLU A 4 -40.22 44.21 -31.61
CA GLU A 4 -40.71 44.38 -30.19
C GLU A 4 -41.55 43.15 -29.74
N GLU A 5 -41.59 42.64 -28.50
CA GLU A 5 -41.42 43.12 -27.10
C GLU A 5 -40.39 42.18 -26.34
N GLU A 6 -39.90 42.35 -25.09
CA GLU A 6 -40.47 42.71 -23.76
C GLU A 6 -41.53 41.66 -23.28
N GLU A 7 -41.75 41.30 -22.01
CA GLU A 7 -41.43 41.84 -20.66
C GLU A 7 -40.23 41.16 -19.94
N ASP A 8 -39.92 41.51 -18.67
CA ASP A 8 -38.71 41.10 -17.88
C ASP A 8 -39.02 40.66 -16.40
N GLU A 9 -38.05 40.04 -15.68
CA GLU A 9 -38.15 39.67 -14.24
C GLU A 9 -36.81 39.81 -13.42
N GLU A 10 -36.88 40.52 -12.28
CA GLU A 10 -35.82 40.71 -11.25
C GLU A 10 -36.08 39.80 -10.03
N ASP A 11 -35.06 39.48 -9.22
CA ASP A 11 -35.27 39.15 -7.79
C ASP A 11 -34.01 39.45 -6.93
N GLU A 12 -34.24 39.62 -5.63
CA GLU A 12 -33.29 39.98 -4.56
C GLU A 12 -32.54 38.70 -4.06
N GLY A 13 -31.56 38.72 -3.15
CA GLY A 13 -31.02 39.75 -2.26
C GLY A 13 -29.83 39.16 -1.47
N ASP A 14 -29.81 39.38 -0.15
CA ASP A 14 -28.85 38.89 0.86
C ASP A 14 -27.36 39.29 0.69
N GLU A 15 -26.63 39.72 1.72
CA GLU A 15 -26.92 40.55 2.90
C GLU A 15 -25.54 40.95 3.46
N GLU A 16 -25.27 42.24 3.71
CA GLU A 16 -24.03 42.70 4.35
C GLU A 16 -24.24 42.79 5.86
N ASP A 17 -23.40 42.12 6.67
CA ASP A 17 -23.47 42.20 8.13
C ASP A 17 -22.05 42.46 8.69
N GLU A 18 -21.82 43.70 9.13
CA GLU A 18 -20.56 44.15 9.74
C GLU A 18 -20.52 43.81 11.24
N ALA A 19 -19.34 43.46 11.77
CA ALA A 19 -19.17 43.15 13.19
C ALA A 19 -17.91 43.81 13.78
N GLU A 20 -18.02 45.11 14.09
CA GLU A 20 -17.10 45.80 15.03
C GLU A 20 -17.75 45.88 16.42
N ASP A 21 -17.04 45.43 17.46
CA ASP A 21 -17.37 45.72 18.87
C ASP A 21 -16.07 45.74 19.70
N GLU A 22 -15.57 46.94 20.01
CA GLU A 22 -14.49 47.16 20.99
C GLU A 22 -15.06 47.92 22.21
N GLY A 23 -14.88 47.35 23.41
CA GLY A 23 -15.51 47.85 24.65
C GLY A 23 -14.71 47.56 25.93
N GLU A 24 -13.99 48.60 26.38
CA GLU A 24 -13.36 48.88 27.68
C GLU A 24 -14.22 48.51 28.93
N GLU A 25 -13.74 48.32 30.17
CA GLU A 25 -12.40 48.27 30.80
C GLU A 25 -12.49 47.69 32.25
N GLU A 26 -11.35 47.25 32.84
CA GLU A 26 -11.01 47.24 34.29
C GLU A 26 -11.91 46.44 35.31
N PRO A 27 -11.48 46.22 36.60
CA PRO A 27 -10.20 46.54 37.23
C PRO A 27 -9.42 45.37 37.85
N LEU A 28 -8.14 45.63 38.18
CA LEU A 28 -7.26 44.77 38.99
C LEU A 28 -7.71 44.62 40.45
N PRO A 29 -7.27 43.54 41.15
CA PRO A 29 -6.36 43.81 42.27
C PRO A 29 -5.17 42.83 42.40
N SER A 30 -4.01 43.36 42.79
CA SER A 30 -2.79 42.58 43.04
C SER A 30 -2.86 41.73 44.32
N ALA A 31 -2.51 40.45 44.25
CA ALA A 31 -2.27 39.60 45.42
C ALA A 31 -1.11 38.62 45.20
N THR A 32 0.04 38.87 45.85
CA THR A 32 1.17 37.94 45.86
C THR A 32 0.86 36.77 46.82
N THR A 33 0.49 35.62 46.27
CA THR A 33 0.36 34.37 47.04
C THR A 33 1.10 33.24 46.34
N THR A 34 2.09 32.66 47.03
CA THR A 34 2.77 31.44 46.59
C THR A 34 1.82 30.25 46.73
N THR A 35 1.22 29.79 45.63
CA THR A 35 0.52 28.51 45.59
C THR A 35 1.47 27.43 45.07
N THR A 36 1.86 26.53 45.96
CA THR A 36 2.60 25.31 45.61
C THR A 36 1.76 24.48 44.66
N VAL A 37 2.26 24.24 43.44
CA VAL A 37 1.73 23.18 42.58
C VAL A 37 2.28 21.86 43.11
N GLU A 38 1.43 21.05 43.74
CA GLU A 38 1.82 19.72 44.19
C GLU A 38 2.07 18.82 42.97
N ALA A 39 3.29 18.28 42.89
CA ALA A 39 3.71 17.46 41.76
C ALA A 39 3.24 16.02 41.94
N ASP A 40 1.95 15.76 41.72
CA ASP A 40 1.43 14.39 41.58
C ASP A 40 1.77 13.83 40.18
N GLY A 41 3.08 13.76 39.93
CA GLY A 41 3.67 13.26 38.71
C GLY A 41 3.63 11.74 38.69
N GLN A 42 2.45 11.18 38.39
CA GLN A 42 2.40 9.83 37.84
C GLN A 42 3.07 9.83 36.46
N GLU A 43 4.39 9.65 36.44
CA GLU A 43 5.10 9.22 35.24
C GLU A 43 4.52 7.87 34.81
N GLU A 44 3.62 7.87 33.83
CA GLU A 44 3.25 6.62 33.16
C GLU A 44 4.54 6.00 32.60
N PRO A 45 4.86 4.74 32.94
CA PRO A 45 6.13 4.14 32.56
C PRO A 45 6.20 4.08 31.04
N LEU A 46 7.14 4.85 30.47
CA LEU A 46 7.36 4.94 29.02
C LEU A 46 7.30 3.53 28.40
N PRO A 47 6.51 3.33 27.33
CA PRO A 47 6.20 2.01 26.82
C PRO A 47 7.49 1.25 26.55
N SER A 48 7.63 0.10 27.21
CA SER A 48 8.88 -0.66 27.18
C SER A 48 9.26 -1.01 25.74
N TRP A 49 10.54 -1.25 25.48
CA TRP A 49 11.02 -1.64 24.14
C TRP A 49 10.39 -2.93 23.60
N GLY A 50 9.67 -3.71 24.42
CA GLY A 50 8.86 -4.86 24.00
C GLY A 50 7.37 -4.57 23.76
N THR A 51 6.90 -3.34 24.00
CA THR A 51 5.49 -2.93 23.85
C THR A 51 5.20 -2.31 22.47
N LEU A 52 6.25 -1.91 21.74
CA LEU A 52 6.18 -1.19 20.47
C LEU A 52 6.34 -2.14 19.25
N ASP A 53 5.47 -3.13 19.09
CA ASP A 53 5.51 -4.03 17.91
C ASP A 53 4.99 -3.34 16.64
N TYR A 54 5.85 -2.53 16.02
CA TYR A 54 5.61 -1.88 14.73
C TYR A 54 6.07 -2.74 13.53
N GLY A 55 6.08 -4.07 13.70
CA GLY A 55 6.43 -5.03 12.69
C GLY A 55 7.89 -5.50 12.75
N ALA A 56 8.10 -6.56 13.51
CA ALA A 56 9.20 -7.53 13.29
C ALA A 56 10.66 -6.99 13.40
N GLY A 57 10.94 -6.10 14.36
CA GLY A 57 12.29 -5.87 14.89
C GLY A 57 13.30 -5.26 13.91
N PHE A 58 12.81 -4.63 12.84
CA PHE A 58 13.65 -4.04 11.79
C PHE A 58 13.89 -2.53 11.99
N ARG A 59 12.90 -1.80 12.50
CA ARG A 59 12.98 -0.32 12.64
C ARG A 59 14.08 0.08 13.63
N GLU A 60 14.33 -0.79 14.59
CA GLU A 60 15.32 -0.70 15.65
C GLU A 60 16.74 -0.88 15.08
N VAL A 61 16.92 -1.84 14.16
CA VAL A 61 18.20 -2.06 13.44
C VAL A 61 18.45 -0.93 12.43
N ALA A 62 17.40 -0.46 11.75
CA ALA A 62 17.44 0.70 10.86
C ALA A 62 17.83 1.99 11.61
N ALA A 63 17.22 2.26 12.76
CA ALA A 63 17.55 3.40 13.61
C ALA A 63 18.98 3.29 14.18
N ALA A 64 19.40 2.10 14.64
CA ALA A 64 20.76 1.88 15.08
C ALA A 64 21.79 2.13 13.95
N LYS A 65 21.47 1.75 12.71
CA LYS A 65 22.32 2.05 11.55
C LYS A 65 22.39 3.54 11.23
N ALA A 66 21.26 4.24 11.21
CA ALA A 66 21.21 5.69 11.04
C ALA A 66 22.04 6.44 12.10
N ILE A 67 22.03 5.97 13.35
CA ILE A 67 22.80 6.54 14.46
C ILE A 67 24.31 6.22 14.33
N GLU A 68 24.68 5.00 13.94
CA GLU A 68 26.09 4.67 13.62
C GLU A 68 26.62 5.53 12.45
N GLU A 69 25.83 5.72 11.39
CA GLU A 69 26.17 6.58 10.24
C GLU A 69 26.30 8.06 10.64
N TYR A 70 25.38 8.58 11.45
CA TYR A 70 25.44 9.96 11.97
C TYR A 70 26.72 10.23 12.77
N PHE A 71 27.08 9.34 13.71
CA PHE A 71 28.31 9.50 14.49
C PHE A 71 29.57 9.35 13.63
N ALA A 72 29.57 8.48 12.62
CA ALA A 72 30.68 8.34 11.69
C ALA A 72 30.88 9.60 10.81
N TYR A 73 29.78 10.15 10.28
CA TYR A 73 29.79 11.38 9.47
C TYR A 73 30.32 12.60 10.24
N HIS A 74 29.93 12.75 11.51
CA HIS A 74 30.44 13.82 12.37
C HIS A 74 31.79 13.51 13.06
N HIS A 75 32.47 12.41 12.68
CA HIS A 75 33.74 11.95 13.26
C HIS A 75 33.72 11.78 14.80
N LEU A 76 32.56 11.42 15.35
CA LEU A 76 32.32 11.26 16.78
C LEU A 76 32.73 9.86 17.25
N GLU A 77 34.02 9.52 17.13
CA GLU A 77 34.56 8.18 17.40
C GLU A 77 34.27 7.69 18.83
N GLY A 78 34.35 8.57 19.84
CA GLY A 78 34.05 8.24 21.24
C GLY A 78 32.59 7.82 21.44
N PRO A 79 31.60 8.67 21.09
CA PRO A 79 30.18 8.30 21.06
C PRO A 79 29.89 7.06 20.21
N LEU A 80 30.49 6.92 19.02
CA LEU A 80 30.32 5.75 18.16
C LEU A 80 30.78 4.45 18.86
N ALA A 81 31.96 4.46 19.49
CA ALA A 81 32.50 3.32 20.21
C ALA A 81 31.75 3.02 21.53
N ALA A 82 31.07 4.01 22.13
CA ALA A 82 30.12 3.77 23.22
C ALA A 82 28.85 3.09 22.68
N PHE A 83 28.18 3.73 21.72
CA PHE A 83 26.94 3.26 21.12
C PHE A 83 27.07 1.83 20.57
N GLN A 84 28.13 1.52 19.83
CA GLN A 84 28.37 0.18 19.29
C GLN A 84 28.44 -0.91 20.37
N ARG A 85 29.00 -0.63 21.56
CA ARG A 85 29.05 -1.58 22.69
C ARG A 85 27.70 -1.74 23.38
N ASP A 86 26.84 -0.73 23.31
CA ASP A 86 25.51 -0.76 23.89
C ASP A 86 24.48 -1.42 22.93
N VAL A 87 24.66 -1.25 21.61
CA VAL A 87 23.97 -2.03 20.54
C VAL A 87 24.40 -3.51 20.58
N GLU A 88 25.64 -3.82 20.96
CA GLU A 88 26.09 -5.20 21.25
C GLU A 88 25.45 -5.76 22.52
N ARG A 89 25.44 -5.00 23.63
CA ARG A 89 24.88 -5.46 24.92
C ARG A 89 23.37 -5.65 24.88
N SER A 90 22.65 -4.83 24.11
CA SER A 90 21.22 -4.97 23.83
C SER A 90 20.91 -6.05 22.78
N GLY A 91 21.92 -6.54 22.05
CA GLY A 91 21.76 -7.59 21.05
C GLY A 91 21.20 -7.13 19.70
N LEU A 92 21.06 -5.82 19.47
CA LEU A 92 20.60 -5.24 18.19
C LEU A 92 21.55 -5.52 17.02
N LYS A 93 22.85 -5.79 17.26
CA LYS A 93 23.83 -6.18 16.20
C LYS A 93 23.56 -7.55 15.53
N ARG A 94 22.40 -8.19 15.77
CA ARG A 94 21.94 -9.30 14.94
C ARG A 94 21.58 -8.76 13.55
N MET A 95 22.55 -8.92 12.63
CA MET A 95 22.42 -8.88 11.16
C MET A 95 21.02 -9.30 10.67
N PRO A 96 20.52 -8.73 9.55
CA PRO A 96 19.16 -8.90 9.05
C PRO A 96 18.66 -10.32 9.28
N SER A 97 17.62 -10.42 10.12
CA SER A 97 17.17 -11.68 10.71
C SER A 97 17.07 -12.80 9.67
N ARG A 98 17.19 -14.07 10.08
CA ARG A 98 16.88 -15.20 9.19
C ARG A 98 15.48 -15.09 8.55
N ALA A 99 14.57 -14.34 9.19
CA ALA A 99 13.30 -13.91 8.61
C ALA A 99 13.42 -12.90 7.44
N SER A 100 14.33 -11.92 7.49
CA SER A 100 14.59 -10.97 6.40
C SER A 100 15.16 -11.66 5.16
N CYS A 101 16.17 -12.53 5.32
CA CYS A 101 16.65 -13.37 4.23
C CYS A 101 15.56 -14.33 3.72
N GLY A 102 14.71 -14.84 4.62
CA GLY A 102 13.54 -15.65 4.30
C GLY A 102 12.54 -14.90 3.42
N ILE A 103 12.12 -13.69 3.81
CA ILE A 103 11.17 -12.85 3.07
C ILE A 103 11.71 -12.49 1.68
N THR A 104 13.00 -12.14 1.55
CA THR A 104 13.59 -11.86 0.23
C THR A 104 13.55 -13.09 -0.68
N ARG A 105 13.96 -14.26 -0.19
CA ARG A 105 13.88 -15.52 -0.96
C ARG A 105 12.42 -15.89 -1.27
N ASP A 106 11.51 -15.70 -0.32
CA ASP A 106 10.09 -16.04 -0.49
C ASP A 106 9.39 -15.10 -1.49
N ILE A 107 9.87 -13.86 -1.65
CA ILE A 107 9.49 -12.93 -2.74
C ILE A 107 10.05 -13.39 -4.08
N GLU A 108 11.31 -13.82 -4.16
CA GLU A 108 11.90 -14.41 -5.37
C GLU A 108 11.14 -15.68 -5.80
N GLU A 109 10.78 -16.54 -4.84
CA GLU A 109 9.95 -17.71 -5.05
C GLU A 109 8.53 -17.31 -5.52
N ALA A 110 7.89 -16.30 -4.91
CA ALA A 110 6.59 -15.80 -5.36
C ALA A 110 6.64 -15.30 -6.81
N LEU A 111 7.64 -14.48 -7.18
CA LEU A 111 7.82 -13.99 -8.55
C LEU A 111 8.12 -15.13 -9.53
N ARG A 112 8.83 -16.19 -9.10
CA ARG A 112 9.00 -17.42 -9.88
C ARG A 112 7.68 -18.17 -10.07
N HIS A 113 6.85 -18.29 -9.02
CA HIS A 113 5.53 -18.93 -9.10
C HIS A 113 4.57 -18.15 -10.00
N PHE A 114 4.61 -16.82 -9.98
CA PHE A 114 3.93 -15.93 -10.93
C PHE A 114 4.34 -16.27 -12.38
N CYS A 115 5.64 -16.21 -12.71
CA CYS A 115 6.12 -16.49 -14.07
C CYS A 115 5.79 -17.91 -14.58
N VAL A 116 5.75 -18.90 -13.69
CA VAL A 116 5.37 -20.28 -14.04
C VAL A 116 3.85 -20.45 -14.18
N GLY A 117 3.05 -19.60 -13.56
CA GLY A 117 1.58 -19.72 -13.48
C GLY A 117 1.09 -20.61 -12.33
N ALA A 118 1.92 -20.84 -11.31
CA ALA A 118 1.65 -21.74 -10.18
C ALA A 118 0.81 -21.03 -9.10
N ALA A 119 -0.48 -20.83 -9.37
CA ALA A 119 -1.40 -20.02 -8.58
C ALA A 119 -1.39 -20.33 -7.07
N ASP A 120 -1.63 -21.59 -6.66
CA ASP A 120 -1.76 -21.94 -5.23
C ASP A 120 -0.50 -21.63 -4.43
N ALA A 121 0.66 -21.95 -5.00
CA ALA A 121 1.96 -21.68 -4.40
C ALA A 121 2.30 -20.18 -4.40
N PHE A 122 1.85 -19.42 -5.40
CA PHE A 122 1.90 -17.96 -5.35
C PHE A 122 1.04 -17.41 -4.20
N TRP A 123 -0.23 -17.85 -4.07
CA TRP A 123 -1.14 -17.34 -3.06
C TRP A 123 -0.66 -17.64 -1.63
N GLN A 124 -0.10 -18.82 -1.38
CA GLN A 124 0.53 -19.16 -0.09
C GLN A 124 1.67 -18.20 0.28
N ARG A 125 2.48 -17.74 -0.70
CA ARG A 125 3.54 -16.74 -0.46
C ARG A 125 2.97 -15.33 -0.34
N TRP A 126 2.01 -14.95 -1.18
CA TRP A 126 1.28 -13.68 -1.12
C TRP A 126 0.67 -13.42 0.25
N GLU A 127 -0.04 -14.41 0.81
CA GLU A 127 -0.66 -14.29 2.14
C GLU A 127 0.35 -14.25 3.29
N HIS A 128 1.53 -14.86 3.12
CA HIS A 128 2.62 -14.84 4.11
C HIS A 128 3.40 -13.52 4.11
N ILE A 129 3.63 -12.93 2.94
CA ILE A 129 4.45 -11.72 2.76
C ILE A 129 3.64 -10.45 3.02
N LEU A 130 2.35 -10.43 2.65
CA LEU A 130 1.55 -9.20 2.63
C LEU A 130 0.54 -9.10 3.80
N PRO A 131 0.65 -8.04 4.64
CA PRO A 131 -0.28 -7.79 5.74
C PRO A 131 -1.74 -7.73 5.29
N ARG A 132 -2.64 -8.13 6.20
CA ARG A 132 -4.09 -8.23 5.91
C ARG A 132 -4.69 -6.85 5.59
N GLU A 133 -4.14 -5.81 6.19
CA GLU A 133 -4.52 -4.41 6.08
C GLU A 133 -4.24 -3.91 4.65
N PHE A 134 -3.11 -4.33 4.06
CA PHE A 134 -2.82 -4.07 2.66
C PHE A 134 -3.79 -4.83 1.74
N ARG A 135 -3.99 -6.13 1.99
CA ARG A 135 -4.85 -6.98 1.15
C ARG A 135 -6.33 -6.56 1.17
N ALA A 136 -6.79 -5.98 2.28
CA ALA A 136 -8.12 -5.36 2.38
C ALA A 136 -8.21 -3.98 1.71
N GLY A 137 -7.09 -3.28 1.51
CA GLY A 137 -7.02 -1.96 0.90
C GLY A 137 -7.20 -1.96 -0.62
N ARG A 138 -7.55 -0.79 -1.19
CA ARG A 138 -7.88 -0.61 -2.62
C ARG A 138 -6.78 -1.11 -3.56
N GLU A 139 -5.51 -0.80 -3.28
CA GLU A 139 -4.35 -1.27 -4.05
C GLU A 139 -4.21 -2.80 -3.98
N GLY A 140 -4.35 -3.40 -2.79
CA GLY A 140 -4.26 -4.85 -2.59
C GLY A 140 -5.37 -5.62 -3.33
N ARG A 141 -6.61 -5.13 -3.30
CA ARG A 141 -7.74 -5.73 -4.02
C ARG A 141 -7.65 -5.56 -5.53
N SER A 142 -7.21 -4.39 -6.02
CA SER A 142 -6.91 -4.15 -7.44
C SER A 142 -5.83 -5.11 -7.95
N LEU A 143 -4.77 -5.31 -7.15
CA LEU A 143 -3.69 -6.22 -7.49
C LEU A 143 -4.12 -7.70 -7.41
N GLU A 144 -4.92 -8.10 -6.41
CA GLU A 144 -5.51 -9.44 -6.33
C GLU A 144 -6.43 -9.76 -7.54
N LEU A 145 -7.27 -8.81 -7.96
CA LEU A 145 -8.13 -8.96 -9.15
C LEU A 145 -7.29 -9.20 -10.42
N ARG A 146 -6.26 -8.38 -10.65
CA ARG A 146 -5.34 -8.54 -11.80
C ARG A 146 -4.56 -9.85 -11.75
N LEU A 147 -4.11 -10.28 -10.56
CA LEU A 147 -3.44 -11.55 -10.34
C LEU A 147 -4.35 -12.76 -10.64
N ARG A 148 -5.61 -12.74 -10.19
CA ARG A 148 -6.56 -13.83 -10.49
C ARG A 148 -6.87 -13.92 -11.99
N ALA A 149 -7.05 -12.78 -12.66
CA ALA A 149 -7.20 -12.72 -14.12
C ALA A 149 -5.93 -13.19 -14.86
N HIS A 150 -4.73 -12.90 -14.33
CA HIS A 150 -3.48 -13.44 -14.85
C HIS A 150 -3.46 -14.98 -14.78
N PHE A 151 -3.66 -15.56 -13.59
CA PHE A 151 -3.61 -17.02 -13.42
C PHE A 151 -4.65 -17.75 -14.28
N ALA A 152 -5.87 -17.22 -14.36
CA ALA A 152 -6.94 -17.74 -15.22
C ALA A 152 -6.69 -17.56 -16.74
N THR A 153 -5.62 -16.88 -17.16
CA THR A 153 -5.27 -16.67 -18.57
C THR A 153 -3.88 -17.17 -18.97
N VAL A 154 -3.07 -17.72 -18.04
CA VAL A 154 -1.70 -18.17 -18.35
C VAL A 154 -1.66 -19.16 -19.52
N ARG A 155 -2.59 -20.13 -19.53
CA ARG A 155 -2.64 -21.18 -20.57
C ARG A 155 -2.96 -20.58 -21.95
N ALA A 156 -4.07 -19.86 -22.05
CA ALA A 156 -4.51 -19.24 -23.30
C ALA A 156 -3.53 -18.18 -23.82
N ARG A 157 -2.90 -17.41 -22.92
CA ARG A 157 -1.83 -16.45 -23.27
C ARG A 157 -0.64 -17.16 -23.92
N ARG A 158 -0.17 -18.28 -23.35
CA ARG A 158 0.94 -19.06 -23.93
C ARG A 158 0.60 -19.65 -25.30
N ALA A 159 -0.65 -20.05 -25.54
CA ALA A 159 -1.10 -20.47 -26.87
C ALA A 159 -1.04 -19.30 -27.88
N VAL A 160 -1.59 -18.14 -27.50
CA VAL A 160 -1.55 -16.91 -28.33
C VAL A 160 -0.10 -16.45 -28.59
N GLU A 161 0.79 -16.56 -27.60
CA GLU A 161 2.23 -16.28 -27.74
C GLU A 161 2.95 -17.27 -28.66
N ALA A 162 2.50 -18.53 -28.74
CA ALA A 162 3.00 -19.54 -29.68
C ALA A 162 2.43 -19.39 -31.10
N GLY A 163 1.34 -18.64 -31.27
CA GLY A 163 0.60 -18.49 -32.53
C GLY A 163 -0.58 -19.46 -32.70
N ASP A 164 -0.92 -20.23 -31.67
CA ASP A 164 -2.06 -21.15 -31.64
C ASP A 164 -3.35 -20.43 -31.19
N GLU A 165 -4.51 -20.87 -31.70
CA GLU A 165 -5.81 -20.44 -31.16
C GLU A 165 -6.05 -21.18 -29.81
N PRO A 166 -6.25 -20.46 -28.70
CA PRO A 166 -6.48 -21.08 -27.39
C PRO A 166 -7.83 -21.82 -27.36
N ASP A 167 -7.84 -23.02 -26.76
CA ASP A 167 -9.07 -23.79 -26.58
C ASP A 167 -10.06 -23.02 -25.68
N ALA A 168 -11.27 -22.83 -26.20
CA ALA A 168 -12.31 -22.05 -25.52
C ALA A 168 -12.92 -22.80 -24.33
N GLU A 169 -12.97 -24.13 -24.35
CA GLU A 169 -13.49 -24.92 -23.23
C GLU A 169 -12.45 -24.98 -22.09
N GLU A 170 -11.16 -25.21 -22.39
CA GLU A 170 -10.11 -25.14 -21.37
C GLU A 170 -10.02 -23.73 -20.76
N LEU A 171 -10.16 -22.67 -21.56
CA LEU A 171 -10.16 -21.30 -21.06
C LEU A 171 -11.39 -20.99 -20.20
N GLN A 172 -12.57 -21.51 -20.53
CA GLN A 172 -13.75 -21.37 -19.66
C GLN A 172 -13.59 -22.15 -18.34
N GLN A 173 -12.89 -23.28 -18.34
CA GLN A 173 -12.54 -24.03 -17.12
C GLN A 173 -11.53 -23.24 -16.26
N ASP A 174 -10.45 -22.70 -16.84
CA ASP A 174 -9.46 -21.86 -16.13
C ASP A 174 -10.09 -20.55 -15.58
N LEU A 175 -11.12 -20.02 -16.25
CA LEU A 175 -11.87 -18.83 -15.83
C LEU A 175 -12.96 -19.11 -14.78
N ALA A 176 -13.36 -20.36 -14.53
CA ALA A 176 -14.45 -20.67 -13.61
C ALA A 176 -14.18 -20.23 -12.15
N PRO A 177 -12.99 -20.48 -11.55
CA PRO A 177 -12.67 -19.97 -10.20
C PRO A 177 -12.60 -18.43 -10.15
N PHE A 178 -12.24 -17.78 -11.26
CA PHE A 178 -12.25 -16.33 -11.35
C PHE A 178 -13.68 -15.77 -11.40
N ARG A 179 -14.59 -16.41 -12.12
CA ARG A 179 -16.02 -16.09 -12.17
C ARG A 179 -16.70 -16.21 -10.80
N GLU A 180 -16.35 -17.24 -10.02
CA GLU A 180 -16.83 -17.41 -8.65
C GLU A 180 -16.32 -16.28 -7.74
N PHE A 181 -15.04 -15.92 -7.84
CA PHE A 181 -14.46 -14.77 -7.12
C PHE A 181 -15.16 -13.45 -7.46
N LEU A 182 -15.43 -13.17 -8.75
CA LEU A 182 -16.16 -11.96 -9.14
C LEU A 182 -17.56 -11.92 -8.51
N SER A 183 -18.24 -13.07 -8.52
CA SER A 183 -19.62 -13.23 -8.02
C SER A 183 -19.74 -13.18 -6.48
N THR A 184 -18.62 -13.31 -5.75
CA THR A 184 -18.60 -13.35 -4.28
C THR A 184 -17.88 -12.17 -3.61
N ARG A 185 -16.96 -11.48 -4.32
CA ARG A 185 -16.19 -10.34 -3.79
C ARG A 185 -15.86 -9.25 -4.81
N GLY A 186 -15.73 -9.60 -6.09
CA GLY A 186 -15.19 -8.67 -7.09
C GLY A 186 -16.05 -7.42 -7.32
N SER A 187 -17.37 -7.61 -7.48
CA SER A 187 -18.27 -6.56 -7.97
C SER A 187 -18.29 -5.30 -7.10
N ASP A 188 -18.55 -5.43 -5.80
CA ASP A 188 -18.88 -4.26 -4.97
C ASP A 188 -17.63 -3.54 -4.43
N GLU A 189 -16.53 -4.27 -4.20
CA GLU A 189 -15.34 -3.72 -3.54
C GLU A 189 -14.31 -3.08 -4.49
N VAL A 190 -14.45 -3.28 -5.81
CA VAL A 190 -13.42 -2.94 -6.82
C VAL A 190 -13.97 -2.24 -8.08
N ALA A 191 -15.28 -2.26 -8.35
CA ALA A 191 -15.86 -1.67 -9.58
C ALA A 191 -15.65 -0.16 -9.77
N GLY A 192 -15.26 0.58 -8.72
CA GLY A 192 -14.94 2.01 -8.78
C GLY A 192 -13.61 2.37 -9.47
N GLU A 193 -13.04 1.50 -10.31
CA GLU A 193 -11.84 1.77 -11.11
C GLU A 193 -12.03 1.35 -12.58
N ALA A 194 -12.11 2.32 -13.49
CA ALA A 194 -12.43 2.07 -14.90
C ALA A 194 -11.38 1.19 -15.63
N SER A 195 -10.12 1.24 -15.20
CA SER A 195 -9.00 0.38 -15.65
C SER A 195 -9.27 -1.11 -15.44
N LEU A 196 -10.07 -1.46 -14.43
CA LEU A 196 -10.32 -2.86 -14.03
C LEU A 196 -11.58 -3.43 -14.68
N MET A 197 -12.47 -2.60 -15.23
CA MET A 197 -13.72 -3.01 -15.87
C MET A 197 -13.58 -4.13 -16.92
N PRO A 198 -12.54 -4.15 -17.79
CA PRO A 198 -12.35 -5.27 -18.72
C PRO A 198 -12.21 -6.65 -18.04
N LEU A 199 -11.59 -6.69 -16.86
CA LEU A 199 -11.37 -7.93 -16.09
C LEU A 199 -12.69 -8.55 -15.64
N PHE A 200 -13.73 -7.73 -15.41
CA PHE A 200 -15.06 -8.21 -15.03
C PHE A 200 -15.79 -8.91 -16.17
N ALA A 201 -15.56 -8.49 -17.42
CA ALA A 201 -16.18 -9.10 -18.59
C ALA A 201 -15.50 -10.40 -19.03
N LEU A 202 -14.21 -10.58 -18.66
CA LEU A 202 -13.34 -11.70 -19.08
C LEU A 202 -13.98 -13.10 -18.95
N PRO A 203 -14.55 -13.54 -17.81
CA PRO A 203 -15.14 -14.89 -17.67
C PRO A 203 -16.51 -15.07 -18.35
N PHE A 204 -17.03 -14.03 -19.02
CA PHE A 204 -18.28 -14.09 -19.78
C PHE A 204 -18.06 -14.07 -21.30
N MET A 205 -16.81 -13.91 -21.76
CA MET A 205 -16.43 -13.92 -23.16
C MET A 205 -15.96 -15.30 -23.62
N GLN A 206 -16.45 -15.78 -24.77
CA GLN A 206 -16.06 -17.06 -25.35
C GLN A 206 -14.65 -17.04 -26.00
N ARG A 207 -14.18 -15.88 -26.45
CA ARG A 207 -12.84 -15.67 -27.05
C ARG A 207 -12.27 -14.31 -26.64
N PRO A 208 -11.89 -14.12 -25.37
CA PRO A 208 -11.44 -12.82 -24.87
C PRO A 208 -10.15 -12.32 -25.55
N HIS A 209 -9.25 -13.20 -25.96
CA HIS A 209 -8.02 -12.83 -26.69
C HIS A 209 -8.29 -12.09 -28.01
N ALA A 210 -9.45 -12.33 -28.63
CA ALA A 210 -9.87 -11.66 -29.86
C ALA A 210 -10.65 -10.35 -29.63
N GLN A 211 -11.07 -10.04 -28.39
CA GLN A 211 -11.92 -8.88 -28.09
C GLN A 211 -11.07 -7.65 -27.74
N PRO A 212 -11.20 -6.50 -28.47
CA PRO A 212 -10.33 -5.34 -28.27
C PRO A 212 -10.28 -4.80 -26.83
N GLN A 213 -11.37 -4.93 -26.08
CA GLN A 213 -11.52 -4.45 -24.70
C GLN A 213 -10.62 -5.19 -23.69
N VAL A 214 -10.32 -6.47 -23.94
CA VAL A 214 -9.60 -7.37 -23.01
C VAL A 214 -8.34 -7.99 -23.61
N ARG A 215 -8.10 -7.82 -24.92
CA ARG A 215 -6.92 -8.33 -25.64
C ARG A 215 -5.59 -7.92 -24.98
N GLU A 216 -5.54 -6.74 -24.37
CA GLU A 216 -4.37 -6.25 -23.63
C GLU A 216 -3.92 -7.22 -22.53
N ILE A 217 -4.86 -7.89 -21.85
CA ILE A 217 -4.57 -8.87 -20.79
C ILE A 217 -3.73 -10.04 -21.31
N PHE A 218 -3.74 -10.31 -22.62
CA PHE A 218 -3.00 -11.38 -23.30
C PHE A 218 -1.65 -10.92 -23.88
N THR A 219 -1.22 -9.66 -23.68
CA THR A 219 0.10 -9.19 -24.14
C THR A 219 1.20 -9.46 -23.12
N ALA A 220 2.45 -9.42 -23.61
CA ALA A 220 3.64 -9.44 -22.76
C ALA A 220 3.84 -8.10 -22.01
N GLU A 221 3.32 -6.99 -22.52
CA GLU A 221 3.40 -5.65 -21.91
C GLU A 221 2.60 -5.62 -20.61
N TRP A 222 1.31 -5.98 -20.66
CA TRP A 222 0.45 -6.10 -19.48
C TRP A 222 1.01 -7.09 -18.45
N LEU A 223 1.66 -8.17 -18.91
CA LEU A 223 2.32 -9.14 -18.02
C LEU A 223 3.54 -8.53 -17.30
N GLN A 224 4.33 -7.70 -17.99
CA GLN A 224 5.46 -6.99 -17.41
C GLN A 224 5.02 -5.87 -16.47
N ASP A 225 3.97 -5.12 -16.81
CA ASP A 225 3.37 -4.11 -15.94
C ASP A 225 2.81 -4.74 -14.65
N LEU A 226 1.99 -5.80 -14.77
CA LEU A 226 1.50 -6.53 -13.60
C LEU A 226 2.65 -7.12 -12.78
N ARG A 227 3.67 -7.70 -13.42
CA ARG A 227 4.84 -8.20 -12.70
C ARG A 227 5.53 -7.08 -11.93
N ARG A 228 5.78 -5.92 -12.55
CA ARG A 228 6.42 -4.77 -11.91
C ARG A 228 5.61 -4.32 -10.69
N ASP A 229 4.29 -4.23 -10.82
CA ASP A 229 3.41 -3.83 -9.72
C ASP A 229 3.45 -4.85 -8.56
N VAL A 230 3.39 -6.16 -8.84
CA VAL A 230 3.56 -7.23 -7.84
C VAL A 230 4.94 -7.14 -7.17
N GLU A 231 6.00 -7.02 -7.96
CA GLU A 231 7.38 -6.90 -7.51
C GLU A 231 7.60 -5.63 -6.68
N ALA A 232 6.89 -4.54 -6.99
CA ALA A 232 6.88 -3.29 -6.23
C ALA A 232 6.08 -3.39 -4.93
N SER A 233 4.85 -3.91 -4.91
CA SER A 233 4.05 -4.04 -3.68
C SER A 233 4.66 -5.06 -2.71
N LEU A 234 5.34 -6.11 -3.21
CA LEU A 234 6.12 -7.05 -2.40
C LEU A 234 7.40 -6.43 -1.82
N ARG A 235 8.19 -5.65 -2.60
CA ARG A 235 9.46 -5.06 -2.11
C ARG A 235 9.30 -3.74 -1.35
N SER A 236 8.33 -2.89 -1.69
CA SER A 236 8.07 -1.63 -0.96
C SER A 236 7.61 -1.88 0.48
N ARG A 237 7.02 -3.05 0.73
CA ARG A 237 6.53 -3.52 2.03
C ARG A 237 7.50 -4.48 2.73
N GLN A 238 8.67 -4.78 2.11
CA GLN A 238 9.84 -5.08 2.92
C GLN A 238 10.16 -3.82 3.74
N PRO A 239 10.48 -3.94 5.04
CA PRO A 239 11.06 -2.84 5.75
C PRO A 239 12.44 -2.54 5.14
N ARG A 240 12.73 -1.26 4.87
CA ARG A 240 13.90 -0.82 4.08
C ARG A 240 14.94 -0.21 5.02
N ILE A 241 16.21 -0.63 4.92
CA ILE A 241 17.29 0.02 5.69
C ILE A 241 17.47 1.43 5.10
N PRO A 242 17.31 2.51 5.88
CA PRO A 242 17.68 3.84 5.44
C PRO A 242 19.19 3.96 5.55
N LEU A 243 19.89 3.66 4.46
CA LEU A 243 21.24 4.19 4.25
C LEU A 243 21.06 5.70 4.05
N LEU A 244 21.50 6.51 4.99
CA LEU A 244 21.27 7.96 4.94
C LEU A 244 22.23 8.68 4.00
N TYR A 245 23.34 8.03 3.62
CA TYR A 245 24.33 8.53 2.67
C TYR A 245 24.82 7.42 1.72
N ASN A 246 25.11 7.81 0.47
CA ASN A 246 25.88 7.08 -0.55
C ASN A 246 27.09 7.93 -0.93
#